data_AF-A0A953CS87-F1
#
_entry.id   AF-A0A953CS87-F1
#
_cell.length_a   1.000
_cell.length_b   1.000
_cell.length_c   1.000
_cell.angle_alpha   90.00
_cell.angle_beta   90.00
_cell.angle_gamma   90.00
#
_symmetry.space_group_name_H-M   'P 1'
#
loop_
_entity.id
_entity.type
_entity.pdbx_description
1 polymer ?
#
loop_
_entity_poly.entity_id
_entity_poly.type
_entity_poly.pdbx_seq_one_letter_code
_entity_poly.pdbx_strand_id
1 'polypeptide(L)' 'MTMRLSEDVIGYFKKMAEETGVLYQSLINLYLRDCVSQHRKIDISWQDKSQVS' A
#
# COMPACT_ATOMS: atom_id res chain seq x y z
N MET A 1 -5.81 4.31 -15.58
CA MET A 1 -5.29 3.05 -15.00
C MET A 1 -5.98 2.88 -13.65
N THR A 2 -6.66 1.75 -13.42
CA THR A 2 -7.36 1.48 -12.15
C THR A 2 -6.69 0.30 -11.48
N MET A 3 -6.14 0.49 -10.28
CA MET A 3 -5.51 -0.56 -9.48
C MET A 3 -6.45 -0.99 -8.35
N ARG A 4 -6.62 -2.29 -8.15
CA ARG A 4 -7.43 -2.83 -7.06
C ARG A 4 -6.58 -2.94 -5.81
N LEU A 5 -7.05 -2.35 -4.72
CA LEU A 5 -6.46 -2.41 -3.39
C LEU A 5 -7.49 -3.00 -2.42
N SER A 6 -7.03 -3.71 -1.41
CA SER A 6 -7.88 -4.20 -0.33
C SER A 6 -8.37 -3.04 0.54
N GLU A 7 -9.51 -3.25 1.21
CA GLU A 7 -10.17 -2.18 1.98
C GLU A 7 -9.33 -1.69 3.16
N ASP A 8 -8.56 -2.57 3.79
CA ASP A 8 -7.63 -2.26 4.88
C ASP A 8 -6.51 -1.31 4.43
N VAL A 9 -5.92 -1.57 3.25
CA VAL A 9 -4.91 -0.70 2.65
C VAL A 9 -5.52 0.66 2.33
N ILE A 10 -6.72 0.70 1.74
CA ILE A 10 -7.42 1.96 1.46
C ILE A 10 -7.73 2.70 2.76
N GLY A 11 -8.17 1.99 3.80
CA GLY A 11 -8.47 2.56 5.11
C GLY A 11 -7.26 3.22 5.77
N TYR A 12 -6.10 2.57 5.71
CA TYR A 12 -4.84 3.12 6.21
C TYR A 12 -4.51 4.48 5.56
N PHE A 13 -4.58 4.56 4.22
CA PHE A 13 -4.28 5.81 3.52
C PHE A 13 -5.37 6.87 3.65
N LYS A 14 -6.65 6.48 3.85
CA LYS A 14 -7.73 7.43 4.15
C LYS A 14 -7.51 8.12 5.50
N LYS A 15 -7.13 7.37 6.54
CA LYS A 15 -6.81 7.96 7.84
C LYS A 15 -5.64 8.94 7.76
N MET A 16 -4.58 8.55 7.05
CA MET A 16 -3.44 9.45 6.81
C MET A 16 -3.83 10.71 6.01
N ALA A 17 -4.79 10.59 5.09
CA ALA A 17 -5.32 11.73 4.34
C ALA A 17 -6.07 12.71 5.25
N GLU A 18 -6.85 12.21 6.21
CA GLU A 18 -7.53 13.05 7.21
C GLU A 18 -6.54 13.83 8.09
N GLU A 19 -5.42 13.20 8.46
CA GLU A 19 -4.38 13.81 9.30
C GLU A 19 -3.52 14.83 8.54
N THR A 20 -3.25 14.59 7.27
CA THR A 20 -2.33 15.41 6.46
C THR A 20 -3.01 16.42 5.54
N GLY A 21 -4.32 16.26 5.29
CA GLY A 21 -5.07 17.02 4.29
C GLY A 21 -4.75 16.66 2.84
N VAL A 22 -3.92 15.63 2.60
CA VAL A 22 -3.52 15.18 1.26
C VAL A 22 -4.45 14.05 0.80
N LEU A 23 -4.80 14.00 -0.48
CA LEU A 23 -5.62 12.91 -1.02
C LEU A 23 -4.96 11.55 -0.82
N TYR A 24 -5.73 10.56 -0.35
CA TYR A 24 -5.24 9.19 -0.11
C TYR A 24 -4.60 8.57 -1.36
N GLN A 25 -5.10 8.88 -2.56
CA GLN A 25 -4.52 8.43 -3.83
C GLN A 25 -3.10 8.99 -4.05
N SER A 26 -2.87 10.25 -3.70
CA SER A 26 -1.56 10.90 -3.79
C SER A 26 -0.59 10.30 -2.78
N LEU A 27 -1.07 9.98 -1.57
CA LEU A 27 -0.27 9.32 -0.53
C LEU A 27 0.14 7.90 -0.95
N ILE A 28 -0.77 7.11 -1.54
CA ILE A 28 -0.44 5.80 -2.10
C ILE A 28 0.67 5.94 -3.14
N ASN A 29 0.52 6.86 -4.09
CA ASN A 29 1.53 7.08 -5.12
C ASN A 29 2.88 7.55 -4.54
N LEU A 30 2.87 8.44 -3.55
CA LEU A 30 4.08 8.90 -2.87
C LEU A 30 4.78 7.75 -2.15
N TYR A 31 4.02 6.92 -1.44
CA TYR A 31 4.54 5.75 -0.73
C TYR A 31 5.16 4.73 -1.69
N LEU A 32 4.52 4.48 -2.83
CA LEU A 32 5.06 3.59 -3.86
C LEU A 32 6.34 4.16 -4.49
N ARG A 33 6.40 5.48 -4.74
CA ARG A 33 7.62 6.13 -5.22
C ARG A 33 8.78 6.00 -4.24
N ASP A 34 8.51 6.14 -2.94
CA ASP A 34 9.50 5.93 -1.89
C ASP A 34 9.95 4.46 -1.81
N CYS A 35 9.05 3.49 -2.04
CA CYS A 35 9.45 2.08 -2.16
C CYS A 35 10.47 1.87 -3.29
N VAL A 36 10.23 2.51 -4.43
CA VAL A 36 11.12 2.43 -5.60
C VAL A 36 12.45 3.11 -5.34
N SER A 37 12.47 4.33 -4.76
CA SER A 37 13.72 5.04 -4.47
C SER A 37 14.60 4.27 -3.49
N GLN A 38 13.99 3.62 -2.50
CA GLN A 38 14.69 2.80 -1.51
C GLN A 38 14.98 1.37 -1.97
N HIS A 39 14.62 1.02 -3.21
CA HIS A 39 14.80 -0.33 -3.77
C HIS A 39 14.22 -1.43 -2.86
N ARG A 40 13.12 -1.13 -2.16
CA ARG A 40 12.45 -2.09 -1.29
C ARG A 40 11.87 -3.20 -2.14
N LYS A 41 12.27 -4.45 -1.86
CA LYS A 41 11.66 -5.63 -2.46
C LYS A 41 10.58 -6.16 -1.55
N ILE A 42 9.41 -6.42 -2.13
CA ILE A 42 8.33 -7.10 -1.43
C ILE A 42 8.78 -8.54 -1.20
N ASP A 43 8.81 -8.95 0.07
CA ASP A 43 8.90 -10.36 0.40
C ASP A 43 7.56 -11.01 0.00
N ILE A 44 7.61 -12.02 -0.87
CA ILE A 44 6.43 -12.74 -1.35
C ILE A 44 6.18 -14.04 -0.58
N SER A 45 7.06 -14.40 0.36
CA SER A 45 6.95 -15.62 1.16
C SER A 45 5.71 -15.64 2.06
N TRP A 46 5.11 -14.48 2.38
CA TRP A 46 3.88 -14.41 3.17
C TRP A 46 2.65 -14.89 2.40
N GLN A 47 2.66 -14.91 1.07
CA GLN A 47 1.55 -15.43 0.26
C GLN A 47 1.50 -16.96 0.22
N ASP A 48 2.62 -17.62 0.55
CA ASP A 48 2.75 -19.08 0.57
C ASP A 48 2.10 -19.74 1.81
N LYS A 49 1.61 -18.94 2.77
CA LYS A 49 0.89 -19.46 3.95
C LYS A 49 -0.54 -19.93 3.66
N SER A 50 -0.92 -20.10 2.40
CA SER A 50 -2.24 -20.60 1.99
C SER A 50 -2.26 -22.08 1.58
N GLN A 51 -1.17 -22.84 1.84
CA GLN A 51 -1.08 -24.30 1.62
C GLN A 51 -0.66 -25.07 2.88
N VAL A 52 -1.15 -24.71 4.07
CA VAL A 52 -1.04 -25.61 5.24
C VAL A 52 -2.35 -25.63 6.04
N SER A 53 -3.04 -26.78 5.87
CA SER A 53 -4.10 -27.39 6.69
C SER A 53 -5.52 -26.88 6.54
#